data_AF-A0A9D4DEI4-F1
#
_entry.id   AF-A0A9D4DEI4-F1
#
_cell.length_a   1.000
_cell.length_b   1.000
_cell.length_c   1.000
_cell.angle_alpha   90.00
_cell.angle_beta   90.00
_cell.angle_gamma   90.00
#
_symmetry.space_group_name_H-M   'P 1'
#
loop_
_entity.id
_entity.type
_entity.pdbx_description
1 polymer ?
#
loop_
_entity_poly.entity_id
_entity_poly.type
_entity_poly.pdbx_seq_one_letter_code
_entity_poly.pdbx_strand_id
1 'polypeptide(L)'
;MFLQSLQAQIRNLQNLIIRGDFNQAGNTEIFNRFLQENFVQQYITNPSHSLGDTLDLIISNLPDLHSFTKAVPYTDHHLVAVKLDSPGSDN
;
A
#
# COMPACT_ATOMS: atom_id res chain seq x y z
N MET A 1 12.16 1.49 13.93
CA MET A 1 13.02 0.36 13.47
C MET A 1 12.51 -0.31 12.20
N PHE A 2 11.20 -0.58 12.07
CA PHE A 2 10.64 -1.21 10.86
C PHE A 2 10.93 -0.45 9.55
N LEU A 3 10.54 0.83 9.43
CA LEU A 3 10.73 1.61 8.20
C LEU A 3 12.19 1.74 7.75
N GLN A 4 13.13 1.88 8.70
CA GLN A 4 14.56 1.92 8.39
C GLN A 4 15.07 0.59 7.83
N SER A 5 14.60 -0.54 8.38
CA SER A 5 14.96 -1.87 7.89
C SER A 5 14.37 -2.12 6.50
N LEU A 6 13.13 -1.68 6.29
CA LEU A 6 12.47 -1.78 4.99
C LEU A 6 13.19 -0.92 3.93
N GLN A 7 13.54 0.33 4.26
CA GLN A 7 14.27 1.25 3.40
C GLN A 7 15.58 0.64 2.88
N ALA A 8 16.32 -0.06 3.75
CA ALA A 8 17.56 -0.73 3.35
C ALA A 8 17.33 -1.86 2.33
N GLN A 9 16.18 -2.54 2.37
CA GLN A 9 15.86 -3.66 1.50
C GLN A 9 15.29 -3.23 0.15
N ILE A 10 14.56 -2.11 0.12
CA ILE A 10 13.83 -1.68 -1.07
C ILE A 10 14.60 -0.71 -1.95
N ARG A 11 15.74 -0.20 -1.45
CA ARG A 11 16.57 0.76 -2.19
C ARG A 11 16.99 0.17 -3.52
N ASN A 12 16.63 0.85 -4.62
CA ASN A 12 16.88 0.47 -6.01
C ASN A 12 16.06 -0.70 -6.56
N LEU A 13 15.06 -1.22 -5.84
CA LEU A 13 14.15 -2.22 -6.42
C LEU A 13 13.18 -1.56 -7.40
N GLN A 14 12.98 -2.21 -8.55
CA GLN A 14 11.96 -1.85 -9.54
C GLN A 14 10.81 -2.83 -9.47
N ASN A 15 9.63 -2.41 -9.93
CA ASN A 15 8.42 -3.24 -9.97
C ASN A 15 8.05 -3.83 -8.61
N LEU A 16 8.16 -3.01 -7.57
CA LEU A 16 7.99 -3.38 -6.18
C LEU A 16 6.52 -3.22 -5.79
N ILE A 17 5.94 -4.25 -5.18
CA ILE A 17 4.69 -4.16 -4.43
C ILE A 17 4.96 -4.74 -3.04
N ILE A 18 4.69 -3.95 -2.01
CA ILE A 18 4.69 -4.42 -0.62
C ILE A 18 3.28 -4.23 -0.09
N ARG A 19 2.73 -5.29 0.49
CA ARG A 19 1.37 -5.32 1.02
C ARG A 19 1.30 -6.07 2.34
N GLY A 20 0.39 -5.66 3.21
CA GLY A 20 0.11 -6.37 4.46
C GLY A 20 -0.61 -5.49 5.46
N ASP A 21 -0.83 -6.04 6.65
CA ASP A 21 -1.28 -5.32 7.83
C ASP A 21 -0.07 -4.72 8.55
N PHE A 22 -0.05 -3.38 8.68
CA PHE A 22 1.06 -2.65 9.30
C PHE A 22 0.69 -2.17 10.70
N ASN A 23 -0.57 -2.36 11.13
CA ASN A 23 -1.10 -1.89 12.42
C ASN A 23 -0.81 -0.41 12.71
N GLN A 24 -0.56 0.39 11.67
CA GLN A 24 -0.26 1.81 11.76
C GLN A 24 -1.13 2.56 10.77
N ALA A 25 -1.80 3.60 11.24
CA ALA A 25 -2.42 4.60 10.38
C ALA A 25 -1.32 5.19 9.49
N GLY A 26 -1.30 4.81 8.20
CA GLY A 26 -0.25 5.10 7.21
C GLY A 26 -0.11 6.57 6.81
N ASN A 27 -0.25 7.51 7.73
CA ASN A 27 -0.18 8.95 7.45
C ASN A 27 0.53 9.71 8.58
N THR A 28 1.70 9.22 8.98
CA THR A 28 2.62 9.97 9.84
C THR A 28 3.63 10.71 8.98
N GLU A 29 4.19 11.82 9.48
CA GLU A 29 5.24 12.56 8.77
C GLU A 29 6.44 11.66 8.42
N ILE A 30 6.82 10.74 9.32
CA ILE A 30 7.91 9.78 9.13
C ILE A 30 7.59 8.82 7.98
N PHE A 31 6.35 8.33 7.91
CA PHE A 31 5.93 7.44 6.84
C PHE A 31 5.88 8.17 5.49
N ASN A 32 5.33 9.38 5.45
CA ASN A 32 5.29 10.20 4.23
C ASN A 32 6.69 10.53 3.70
N ARG A 33 7.63 10.82 4.61
CA ARG A 33 9.04 11.01 4.25
C ARG A 33 9.65 9.72 3.68
N PHE A 34 9.39 8.58 4.31
CA PHE A 34 9.83 7.28 3.80
C PHE A 34 9.31 7.00 2.38
N LEU A 35 8.04 7.31 2.09
CA LEU A 35 7.48 7.15 0.74
C LEU A 35 8.25 8.00 -0.29
N GLN A 36 8.47 9.28 0.03
CA GLN A 36 9.17 10.23 -0.85
C GLN A 36 10.63 9.83 -1.11
N GLU A 37 11.38 9.49 -0.05
CA GLU A 37 12.81 9.14 -0.16
C GLU A 37 13.06 7.85 -0.96
N ASN A 38 12.06 6.98 -1.06
CA ASN A 38 12.16 5.68 -1.72
C ASN A 38 11.40 5.61 -3.05
N PHE A 39 10.82 6.72 -3.52
CA PHE A 39 10.03 6.77 -4.75
C PHE A 39 8.90 5.72 -4.80
N VAL A 40 8.26 5.47 -3.65
CA VAL A 40 7.09 4.58 -3.54
C VAL A 40 5.88 5.40 -3.12
N GLN A 41 4.69 4.97 -3.51
CA GLN A 41 3.42 5.59 -3.16
C GLN A 41 2.57 4.62 -2.35
N GLN A 42 1.73 5.13 -1.45
CA GLN A 42 0.69 4.33 -0.81
C GLN A 42 -0.58 4.36 -1.65
N TYR A 43 -1.17 3.18 -1.87
CA TYR A 43 -2.33 3.03 -2.73
C TYR A 43 -3.66 2.89 -1.99
N ILE A 44 -3.66 2.71 -0.66
CA ILE A 44 -4.91 2.60 0.12
C ILE A 44 -5.23 3.93 0.78
N THR A 45 -6.37 4.52 0.42
CA THR A 45 -6.87 5.77 1.01
C THR A 45 -8.16 5.59 1.82
N ASN A 46 -8.87 4.48 1.60
CA ASN A 46 -10.09 4.15 2.33
C ASN A 46 -9.77 3.32 3.59
N PRO A 47 -10.65 3.33 4.60
CA PRO A 47 -10.55 2.43 5.74
C PRO A 47 -10.42 0.97 5.32
N SER A 48 -9.45 0.28 5.92
CA SER A 48 -9.23 -1.16 5.77
C SER A 48 -9.72 -1.96 6.98
N HIS A 49 -10.22 -1.29 8.02
CA HIS A 49 -10.79 -1.91 9.20
C HIS A 49 -12.22 -1.41 9.48
N SER A 50 -13.05 -2.26 10.08
CA SER A 50 -14.46 -1.98 10.36
C SER A 50 -14.70 -0.81 11.33
N LEU A 51 -13.69 -0.44 12.12
CA LEU A 51 -13.71 0.72 13.02
C LEU A 51 -13.43 2.06 12.30
N GLY A 52 -13.12 2.03 11.00
CA GLY A 52 -12.81 3.22 10.20
C GLY A 52 -11.32 3.52 10.06
N ASP A 53 -10.45 2.67 10.61
CA ASP A 53 -9.00 2.81 10.50
C ASP A 53 -8.44 2.25 9.18
N THR A 54 -7.29 2.79 8.78
CA THR A 54 -6.47 2.26 7.67
C THR A 54 -5.23 1.59 8.25
N LEU A 55 -5.33 0.28 8.54
CA LEU A 55 -4.28 -0.54 9.16
C LEU A 55 -3.47 -1.34 8.13
N ASP A 56 -4.17 -1.86 7.12
CA ASP A 56 -3.54 -2.43 5.93
C ASP A 56 -2.95 -1.34 5.03
N LEU A 57 -1.76 -1.61 4.48
CA LEU A 57 -1.05 -0.74 3.54
C LEU A 57 -0.67 -1.50 2.27
N ILE A 58 -0.69 -0.79 1.16
CA ILE A 58 -0.02 -1.19 -0.08
C ILE A 58 0.88 -0.04 -0.50
N ILE A 59 2.18 -0.31 -0.59
CA ILE A 59 3.17 0.62 -1.12
C ILE A 59 3.82 0.04 -2.37
N SER A 60 4.00 0.87 -3.39
CA SER A 60 4.55 0.44 -4.68
C SER A 60 5.22 1.59 -5.43
N ASN A 61 6.12 1.25 -6.35
CA ASN A 61 6.67 2.19 -7.34
C ASN A 61 6.11 1.94 -8.76
N LEU A 62 4.99 1.23 -8.87
CA LEU A 62 4.32 0.95 -10.15
C LEU A 62 3.29 2.04 -10.46
N PRO A 63 3.46 2.83 -11.54
CA PRO A 63 2.57 3.96 -11.84
C PRO A 63 1.14 3.53 -12.17
N ASP A 64 0.96 2.32 -12.71
CA ASP A 64 -0.32 1.82 -13.23
C ASP A 64 -1.03 0.85 -12.25
N LEU A 65 -0.79 1.05 -10.95
CA LEU A 65 -1.39 0.26 -9.90
C LEU A 65 -2.65 0.94 -9.37
N HIS A 66 -3.79 0.25 -9.43
CA HIS A 66 -5.04 0.69 -8.83
C HIS A 66 -5.37 -0.16 -7.62
N SER A 67 -5.89 0.43 -6.56
CA SER A 67 -6.35 -0.32 -5.38
C SER A 67 -7.86 -0.26 -5.22
N PHE A 68 -8.40 -1.23 -4.50
CA PHE A 68 -9.75 -1.16 -3.98
C PHE A 68 -9.84 -1.83 -2.61
N THR A 69 -10.79 -1.36 -1.82
CA THR A 69 -11.15 -1.93 -0.52
C THR A 69 -12.58 -2.45 -0.58
N LYS A 70 -12.83 -3.62 0.01
CA LYS A 70 -14.15 -4.23 0.06
C LYS A 70 -14.38 -4.93 1.40
N ALA A 71 -15.45 -4.59 2.10
CA ALA A 71 -15.86 -5.32 3.29
C ALA A 71 -16.14 -6.79 2.96
N VAL A 72 -15.61 -7.70 3.77
CA VAL A 72 -15.81 -9.14 3.63
C VAL A 72 -16.39 -9.71 4.93
N PRO A 73 -17.25 -10.73 4.85
CA PRO A 73 -17.82 -11.33 6.05
C PRO A 73 -16.76 -12.08 6.85
N TYR A 74 -17.01 -12.27 8.15
CA TYR A 74 -16.21 -13.10 9.08
C TYR A 74 -14.85 -12.52 9.52
N THR A 75 -14.56 -11.25 9.20
CA THR A 75 -13.42 -10.49 9.74
C THR A 75 -13.79 -9.01 9.84
N ASP A 76 -13.14 -8.30 10.74
CA ASP A 76 -13.16 -6.85 10.88
C ASP A 76 -12.23 -6.13 9.89
N HIS A 77 -11.37 -6.84 9.16
CA HIS A 77 -10.59 -6.29 8.05
C HIS A 77 -11.36 -6.34 6.73
N HIS A 78 -11.22 -5.27 5.95
CA HIS A 78 -11.68 -5.23 4.57
C HIS A 78 -10.66 -5.92 3.66
N LEU A 79 -11.14 -6.62 2.64
CA LEU A 79 -10.29 -7.08 1.55
C LEU A 79 -9.65 -5.87 0.89
N VAL A 80 -8.32 -5.81 0.94
CA VAL A 80 -7.53 -4.88 0.15
C VAL A 80 -6.92 -5.63 -1.02
N ALA A 81 -7.16 -5.14 -2.22
CA ALA A 81 -6.60 -5.71 -3.44
C ALA A 81 -6.12 -4.62 -4.38
N VAL A 82 -5.25 -5.04 -5.29
CA VAL A 82 -4.73 -4.19 -6.36
C VAL A 82 -4.92 -4.85 -7.70
N LYS A 83 -5.06 -4.00 -8.72
CA LYS A 83 -5.08 -4.36 -10.11
C LYS A 83 -3.96 -3.59 -10.80
N LEU A 84 -3.15 -4.32 -11.55
CA LEU A 84 -2.24 -3.73 -12.53
C LEU A 84 -3.01 -3.58 -13.84
N ASP A 85 -2.98 -2.38 -14.42
CA ASP A 85 -3.43 -2.26 -15.80
C ASP A 85 -2.48 -3.06 -16.69
N SER A 86 -3.05 -3.88 -17.56
CA SER A 86 -2.26 -4.62 -18.53
C SER A 86 -1.85 -3.63 -19.63
N PRO A 87 -0.56 -3.58 -20.02
CA PRO A 87 -0.18 -2.79 -21.17
C PRO A 87 -0.86 -3.38 -22.41
N GLY A 88 -1.85 -2.66 -22.95
CA GLY A 88 -2.45 -2.93 -24.27
C GLY A 88 -3.74 -3.75 -24.30
N SER A 89 -4.83 -3.25 -23.71
CA SER A 89 -6.19 -3.59 -24.20
C SER A 89 -6.86 -2.35 -24.79
N ASP A 90 -6.17 -1.70 -25.73
CA ASP A 90 -6.84 -0.86 -26.71
C ASP A 90 -7.49 -1.81 -27.73
N ASN A 91 -8.82 -1.93 -27.67
CA ASN A 91 -9.64 -2.39 -28.79
C ASN A 91 -10.09 -1.16 -29.58
#